data_AF-W1I8V9-F1
#
_entry.id   AF-W1I8V9-F1
#
_cell.length_a   1.000
_cell.length_b   1.000
_cell.length_c   1.000
_cell.angle_alpha   90.00
_cell.angle_beta   90.00
_cell.angle_gamma   90.00
#
_symmetry.space_group_name_H-M   'P 1'
#
loop_
_entity.id
_entity.type
_entity.pdbx_description
1 polymer ?
#
loop_
_entity_poly.entity_id
_entity_poly.type
_entity_poly.pdbx_seq_one_letter_code
_entity_poly.pdbx_strand_id
1 'polypeptide(L)' 'MNEKKTIDQLRYRINRYREMGNGAMCQDLLIELRQMLAINQ' A
#
# COMPACT_ATOMS: atom_id res chain seq x y z
N MET A 1 10.00 13.47 1.54
CA MET A 1 9.23 12.78 0.47
C MET A 1 7.77 12.90 0.88
N ASN A 2 6.88 13.49 0.07
CA ASN A 2 5.48 13.73 0.49
C ASN A 2 4.79 12.42 0.87
N GLU A 3 4.39 12.26 2.13
CA GLU A 3 3.72 11.06 2.65
C GLU A 3 2.45 10.71 1.86
N LYS A 4 1.73 11.73 1.35
CA LYS A 4 0.61 11.56 0.42
C LYS A 4 1.01 10.82 -0.86
N LYS A 5 2.16 11.15 -1.46
CA LYS A 5 2.66 10.46 -2.66
C LYS A 5 3.02 9.00 -2.37
N THR A 6 3.52 8.71 -1.17
CA THR A 6 3.86 7.34 -0.74
C THR A 6 2.60 6.49 -0.54
N ILE A 7 1.56 7.05 0.09
CA ILE A 7 0.28 6.36 0.29
C ILE A 7 -0.42 6.07 -1.05
N ASP A 8 -0.43 7.03 -1.97
CA ASP A 8 -1.04 6.84 -3.30
C ASP A 8 -0.30 5.76 -4.11
N GLN A 9 1.03 5.72 -4.03
CA GLN A 9 1.82 4.66 -4.66
C GLN A 9 1.53 3.27 -4.07
N LEU A 10 1.38 3.16 -2.75
CA LEU A 10 1.02 1.90 -2.10
C LEU A 10 -0.36 1.41 -2.54
N ARG A 11 -1.36 2.30 -2.58
CA ARG A 11 -2.72 1.98 -3.06
C ARG A 11 -2.71 1.52 -4.52
N TYR A 12 -1.96 2.20 -5.38
CA TYR A 12 -1.81 1.81 -6.78
C TYR A 12 -1.20 0.41 -6.92
N ARG A 13 -0.11 0.12 -6.19
CA ARG A 13 0.55 -1.19 -6.22
C ARG A 13 -0.37 -2.30 -5.71
N ILE A 14 -1.11 -2.07 -4.62
CA ILE A 14 -2.07 -3.03 -4.07
C ILE A 14 -3.13 -3.42 -5.11
N ASN A 15 -3.71 -2.43 -5.79
CA ASN A 15 -4.72 -2.69 -6.83
C ASN A 15 -4.13 -3.50 -7.99
N ARG A 16 -2.93 -3.16 -8.46
CA ARG A 16 -2.26 -3.90 -9.53
C ARG A 16 -1.98 -5.36 -9.15
N TYR A 17 -1.46 -5.62 -7.95
CA TYR A 17 -1.23 -6.99 -7.50
C TYR A 17 -2.53 -7.76 -7.27
N ARG A 18 -3.62 -7.08 -6.92
CA ARG A 18 -4.94 -7.68 -6.76
C ARG A 18 -5.49 -8.17 -8.08
N GLU A 19 -5.36 -7.38 -9.16
CA GLU A 19 -5.74 -7.79 -10.51
C GLU A 19 -4.91 -8.95 -11.04
N MET A 20 -3.64 -9.04 -10.63
CA MET A 20 -2.75 -10.16 -10.97
C MET A 20 -3.01 -11.43 -10.13
N GLY A 21 -3.92 -11.39 -9.15
CA GLY A 21 -4.17 -12.50 -8.24
C GLY A 21 -3.04 -12.75 -7.22
N ASN A 22 -2.10 -11.81 -7.06
CA ASN A 22 -0.98 -11.93 -6.13
C ASN A 22 -1.37 -11.43 -4.74
N GLY A 23 -2.14 -12.26 -4.04
CA GLY A 23 -2.65 -11.95 -2.69
C GLY A 23 -1.55 -11.74 -1.64
N ALA A 24 -0.40 -12.42 -1.77
CA ALA A 24 0.72 -12.26 -0.84
C ALA A 24 1.30 -10.83 -0.90
N MET A 25 1.60 -10.33 -2.10
CA MET A 25 2.07 -8.94 -2.25
C MET A 25 1.02 -7.91 -1.86
N CYS A 26 -0.28 -8.18 -2.08
CA CYS A 26 -1.32 -7.32 -1.56
C CYS A 26 -1.29 -7.23 -0.03
N GLN A 27 -1.10 -8.35 0.66
CA GLN A 27 -1.03 -8.37 2.13
C GLN A 27 0.18 -7.59 2.65
N ASP A 28 1.36 -7.81 2.07
CA ASP A 28 2.58 -7.09 2.46
C ASP A 28 2.43 -5.57 2.31
N LEU A 29 1.91 -5.12 1.17
CA LEU A 29 1.68 -3.69 0.91
C LEU A 29 0.56 -3.10 1.77
N LEU A 30 -0.45 -3.90 2.14
CA LEU A 30 -1.50 -3.48 3.06
C LEU A 30 -0.98 -3.28 4.49
N ILE A 31 0.02 -4.07 4.91
CA ILE A 31 0.69 -3.89 6.21
C ILE A 31 1.48 -2.58 6.19
N GLU A 32 2.26 -2.34 5.14
CA GLU A 32 3.03 -1.09 4.96
C GLU A 32 2.10 0.14 4.92
N LEU A 33 0.97 0.04 4.21
CA LEU A 33 -0.05 1.10 4.16
C LEU A 33 -0.64 1.40 5.54
N ARG A 34 -0.92 0.36 6.35
CA ARG A 34 -1.44 0.55 7.72
C ARG A 34 -0.42 1.22 8.63
N GLN A 35 0.84 0.82 8.54
CA GLN A 35 1.92 1.44 9.33
C GLN A 35 2.07 2.92 8.97
N MET A 36 2.06 3.26 7.68
CA MET A 36 2.12 4.65 7.22
C MET A 36 0.95 5.50 7.71
N LEU A 37 -0.27 4.94 7.72
CA LEU A 37 -1.45 5.63 8.23
C LEU A 37 -1.41 5.81 9.75
N ALA A 38 -0.86 4.85 10.49
CA ALA A 38 -0.71 4.93 11.94
C ALA A 38 0.36 5.95 12.37
N ILE A 39 1.43 6.13 11.57
CA ILE A 39 2.47 7.14 11.81
C ILE A 39 1.97 8.56 11.50
N ASN A 40 1.00 8.69 10.58
CA ASN A 40 0.43 9.97 10.13
C ASN A 40 -0.90 10.34 10.81
N GLN A 41 -1.25 9.70 11.93
CA GLN A 41 -2.37 10.07 12.81
C GLN A 41 -1.89 11.00 13.92
#